data_AF-A0A2X3J959-F1
#
_entry.id   AF-A0A2X3J959-F1
#
_cell.length_a   1.000
_cell.length_b   1.000
_cell.length_c   1.000
_cell.angle_alpha   90.00
_cell.angle_beta   90.00
_cell.angle_gamma   90.00
#
_symmetry.space_group_name_H-M   'P 1'
#
loop_
_entity.id
_entity.type
_entity.pdbx_description
1 polymer ?
#
loop_
_entity_poly.entity_id
_entity_poly.type
_entity_poly.pdbx_seq_one_letter_code
_entity_poly.pdbx_strand_id
1 'polypeptide(L)'
;MITGVDLIKEQLRIAAGQPLSIKQEEVHVRGHAVECRINAEDPNTFLPSPGKITRFHAPGGFGVRWESHIYAGYTVPPYYDSNDR
;
A
#
# COMPACT_ATOMS: atom_id res chain seq x y z
N MET A 1 -4.63 -7.28 6.64
CA MET A 1 -5.99 -6.89 7.11
C MET A 1 -6.73 -8.08 7.70
N ILE A 2 -6.87 -9.21 6.98
CA ILE A 2 -7.63 -10.39 7.43
C ILE A 2 -7.03 -11.16 8.62
N THR A 3 -5.72 -11.07 8.86
CA THR A 3 -5.04 -11.74 9.98
C THR A 3 -4.81 -10.82 11.19
N GLY A 4 -4.97 -9.51 11.03
CA GLY A 4 -4.61 -8.51 12.05
C GLY A 4 -3.10 -8.39 12.36
N VAL A 5 -2.24 -9.18 11.71
CA VAL A 5 -0.79 -9.16 11.93
C VAL A 5 -0.15 -8.00 11.15
N ASP A 6 0.70 -7.23 11.81
CA ASP A 6 1.54 -6.20 11.20
C ASP A 6 2.91 -6.79 10.80
N LEU A 7 3.10 -7.00 9.50
CA LEU A 7 4.32 -7.63 8.99
C LEU A 7 5.54 -6.72 9.11
N ILE A 8 5.40 -5.39 8.99
CA ILE A 8 6.53 -4.46 9.10
C ILE A 8 7.04 -4.45 10.54
N LYS A 9 6.14 -4.44 11.51
CA LYS A 9 6.49 -4.56 12.92
C LYS A 9 7.22 -5.86 13.23
N GLU A 10 6.73 -7.00 12.75
CA GLU A 10 7.40 -8.29 12.97
C GLU A 10 8.76 -8.37 12.27
N GLN A 11 8.90 -7.82 11.07
CA GLN A 11 10.18 -7.73 10.37
C GLN A 11 11.22 -6.93 11.17
N LEU A 12 10.84 -5.80 11.75
CA LEU A 12 11.73 -5.00 12.61
C LEU A 12 12.14 -5.78 13.87
N ARG A 13 11.21 -6.51 14.49
CA ARG A 13 11.50 -7.34 15.67
C ARG A 13 12.50 -8.46 15.34
N ILE A 14 12.25 -9.19 14.25
CA ILE A 14 13.15 -10.25 13.78
C ILE A 14 14.53 -9.69 13.44
N ALA A 15 14.60 -8.54 12.75
CA ALA A 15 15.87 -7.88 12.45
C ALA A 15 16.64 -7.46 13.72
N ALA A 16 15.94 -7.17 14.81
CA ALA A 16 16.53 -6.91 16.12
C ALA A 16 16.87 -8.19 16.93
N GLY A 17 16.82 -9.38 16.30
CA GLY A 17 17.13 -10.66 16.94
C GLY A 17 16.03 -11.22 17.84
N GLN A 18 14.82 -10.63 17.82
CA GLN A 18 13.68 -11.14 18.59
C GLN A 18 12.98 -12.27 17.81
N PRO A 19 12.42 -13.29 18.51
CA PRO A 19 11.56 -14.27 17.86
C PRO A 19 10.26 -13.63 17.38
N LEU A 20 9.54 -14.34 16.49
CA LEU A 20 8.16 -14.00 16.11
C LEU A 20 7.31 -13.81 17.37
N SER A 21 6.51 -12.74 17.38
CA SER A 21 5.65 -12.44 18.54
C SER A 21 4.40 -13.33 18.64
N ILE A 22 4.11 -14.11 17.60
CA ILE A 22 2.90 -14.91 17.44
C ILE A 22 3.24 -16.36 17.08
N LYS A 23 2.36 -17.28 17.48
CA LYS A 23 2.38 -18.69 17.10
C LYS A 23 1.41 -18.98 15.96
N GLN A 24 1.58 -20.13 15.31
CA GLN A 24 0.73 -20.56 14.20
C GLN A 24 -0.76 -20.65 14.58
N GLU A 25 -1.06 -21.15 15.79
CA GLU A 25 -2.42 -21.26 16.33
C GLU A 25 -3.09 -19.90 16.58
N GLU A 26 -2.33 -18.81 16.65
CA GLU A 26 -2.85 -17.45 16.85
C GLU A 26 -3.18 -16.77 15.51
N VAL A 27 -2.72 -17.32 14.39
CA VAL A 27 -2.98 -16.78 13.04
C VAL A 27 -4.37 -17.19 12.57
N HIS A 28 -5.34 -16.31 12.79
CA HIS A 28 -6.72 -16.50 12.35
C HIS A 28 -7.04 -15.63 11.15
N VAL A 29 -7.56 -16.22 10.07
CA VAL A 29 -8.08 -15.49 8.92
C VAL A 29 -9.54 -15.10 9.17
N ARG A 30 -9.84 -13.79 9.11
CA ARG A 30 -11.18 -13.24 9.33
C ARG A 30 -11.61 -12.38 8.15
N GLY A 31 -12.69 -12.80 7.48
CA GLY A 31 -13.26 -12.09 6.35
C GLY A 31 -12.36 -12.08 5.12
N HIS A 32 -12.51 -11.04 4.30
CA HIS A 32 -11.79 -10.87 3.03
C HIS A 32 -11.20 -9.46 2.96
N ALA A 33 -10.11 -9.31 2.21
CA ALA A 33 -9.54 -8.02 1.86
C ALA A 33 -9.12 -8.06 0.38
N VAL A 34 -9.32 -6.96 -0.31
CA VAL A 34 -8.91 -6.78 -1.72
C VAL A 34 -7.97 -5.57 -1.77
N GLU A 35 -6.88 -5.71 -2.51
CA GLU A 35 -5.94 -4.63 -2.78
C GLU A 35 -6.02 -4.29 -4.27
N CYS A 36 -6.14 -2.99 -4.56
CA CYS A 36 -6.02 -2.45 -5.91
C CYS A 36 -4.86 -1.46 -5.92
N ARG A 37 -4.09 -1.44 -7.02
CA ARG A 37 -3.06 -0.43 -7.27
C ARG A 37 -3.62 0.66 -8.16
N ILE A 38 -3.34 1.90 -7.81
CA ILE A 38 -3.62 3.05 -8.66
C ILE A 38 -2.28 3.46 -9.26
N ASN A 39 -2.19 3.38 -10.59
CA ASN A 39 -0.95 3.65 -11.32
C ASN A 39 -1.10 4.92 -12.13
N ALA A 40 -0.02 5.69 -12.22
CA ALA A 40 0.11 6.76 -13.21
C ALA A 40 0.40 6.15 -14.59
N GLU A 41 -0.58 5.46 -15.16
CA GLU A 41 -0.52 4.77 -16.46
C GLU A 41 -1.77 5.08 -17.29
N ASP A 42 -1.62 5.10 -18.61
CA ASP A 42 -2.77 5.15 -19.52
C ASP A 42 -3.50 3.78 -19.54
N PRO A 43 -4.82 3.72 -19.31
CA PRO A 43 -5.52 2.45 -19.14
C PRO A 43 -5.70 1.65 -20.44
N ASN A 44 -5.49 2.25 -21.61
CA ASN A 44 -5.64 1.58 -22.89
C ASN A 44 -4.30 1.02 -23.40
N THR A 45 -3.21 1.73 -23.10
CA THR A 45 -1.85 1.42 -23.61
C THR A 45 -0.91 0.91 -22.53
N PHE A 46 -1.24 1.11 -21.25
CA PHE A 46 -0.42 0.82 -20.07
C PHE A 46 0.95 1.50 -20.08
N LEU A 47 1.09 2.57 -20.87
CA LEU A 47 2.29 3.39 -20.86
C LEU A 47 2.28 4.30 -19.62
N PRO A 48 3.46 4.54 -18.99
CA PRO A 48 3.56 5.50 -17.91
C PRO A 48 3.05 6.89 -18.32
N SER A 49 2.31 7.52 -17.41
CA SER A 49 1.72 8.84 -17.54
C SER A 49 2.28 9.77 -16.44
N PRO A 50 3.58 10.11 -16.49
CA PRO A 50 4.18 11.01 -15.52
C PRO A 50 3.60 12.42 -15.66
N GLY A 51 3.48 13.13 -14.55
CA GLY A 51 2.89 14.45 -14.57
C GLY A 51 2.56 14.99 -13.19
N LYS A 52 2.05 16.22 -13.17
CA LYS A 52 1.63 16.88 -11.94
C LYS A 52 0.21 16.47 -11.57
N ILE A 53 0.05 15.99 -10.35
CA ILE A 53 -1.26 15.70 -9.76
C ILE A 53 -1.90 17.03 -9.38
N THR A 54 -2.85 17.49 -10.18
CA THR A 54 -3.53 18.79 -9.96
C THR A 54 -4.59 18.70 -8.87
N ARG A 55 -5.19 17.53 -8.69
CA ARG A 55 -6.21 17.27 -7.66
C ARG A 55 -6.04 15.85 -7.15
N PHE A 56 -6.15 15.71 -5.84
CA PHE A 56 -6.17 14.42 -5.17
C PHE A 56 -7.13 14.49 -3.99
N HIS A 57 -7.92 13.44 -3.79
CA HIS A 57 -8.80 13.29 -2.63
C HIS A 57 -8.70 11.84 -2.18
N ALA A 58 -7.95 11.62 -1.10
CA ALA A 58 -7.75 10.28 -0.56
C ALA A 58 -9.10 9.68 -0.14
N PRO A 59 -9.38 8.42 -0.50
CA PRO A 59 -10.56 7.73 0.00
C PRO A 59 -10.40 7.45 1.49
N GLY A 60 -11.53 7.31 2.18
CA GLY A 60 -11.57 6.96 3.59
C GLY A 60 -12.91 6.32 3.95
N GLY A 61 -13.02 5.86 5.20
CA GLY A 61 -14.22 5.22 5.73
C GLY A 61 -13.93 3.89 6.41
N PHE A 62 -14.97 3.27 6.96
CA PHE A 62 -14.85 2.00 7.66
C PHE A 62 -14.35 0.90 6.72
N GLY A 63 -13.25 0.24 7.09
CA GLY A 63 -12.65 -0.84 6.31
C GLY A 63 -11.81 -0.40 5.10
N VAL A 64 -11.66 0.91 4.87
CA VAL A 64 -10.81 1.45 3.79
C VAL A 64 -9.42 1.73 4.35
N ARG A 65 -8.40 1.15 3.70
CA ARG A 65 -6.99 1.49 3.93
C ARG A 65 -6.42 2.09 2.65
N TRP A 66 -5.80 3.27 2.78
CA TRP A 66 -5.07 3.94 1.72
C TRP A 66 -3.60 4.02 2.13
N GLU A 67 -2.70 3.64 1.22
CA GLU A 67 -1.25 3.68 1.40
C GLU A 67 -0.66 4.34 0.17
N SER A 68 0.04 5.46 0.36
CA SER A 68 0.52 6.30 -0.74
C SER A 68 1.45 7.40 -0.24
N HIS A 69 2.39 7.82 -1.09
CA HIS A 69 3.20 9.02 -0.90
C HIS A 69 2.73 10.24 -1.70
N ILE A 70 1.68 10.13 -2.54
CA ILE A 70 1.23 11.24 -3.39
C ILE A 70 0.35 12.22 -2.63
N TYR A 71 0.32 13.44 -3.14
CA TYR A 71 -0.54 14.51 -2.65
C TYR A 71 -0.83 15.50 -3.77
N ALA A 72 -1.85 16.35 -3.60
CA ALA A 72 -2.14 17.39 -4.57
C ALA A 72 -0.94 18.33 -4.72
N GLY A 73 -0.47 18.50 -5.96
CA GLY A 73 0.72 19.26 -6.29
C GLY A 73 2.00 18.42 -6.45
N TYR A 74 1.99 17.14 -6.06
CA TYR A 74 3.07 16.21 -6.32
C TYR A 74 3.25 15.97 -7.84
N THR A 75 4.50 15.84 -8.28
CA THR A 75 4.83 15.49 -9.67
C THR A 75 5.39 14.09 -9.70
N VAL A 76 4.68 13.19 -10.38
CA VAL A 76 5.12 11.82 -10.61
C VAL A 76 6.35 11.87 -11.53
N PRO A 77 7.54 11.45 -11.06
CA PRO A 77 8.75 11.46 -11.86
C PRO A 77 8.73 10.34 -12.91
N PRO A 78 9.34 10.52 -14.09
CA PRO A 78 9.38 9.49 -15.14
C PRO A 78 10.38 8.36 -14.88
N TYR A 79 11.17 8.46 -13.80
CA TYR A 79 12.31 7.57 -13.53
C TYR A 79 12.04 6.53 -12.45
N TYR A 80 10.89 6.61 -11.78
CA TYR A 80 10.48 5.68 -10.73
C TYR A 80 9.26 4.90 -11.19
N ASP A 81 8.92 3.87 -10.41
CA ASP A 81 7.73 3.06 -10.66
C ASP A 81 6.47 3.92 -10.76
N SER A 82 5.56 3.54 -11.65
CA SER A 82 4.29 4.24 -11.91
C SER A 82 3.28 4.07 -10.77
N ASN A 83 3.55 3.17 -9.83
CA ASN A 83 2.71 2.87 -8.67
C ASN A 83 2.67 4.06 -7.69
N ASP A 84 1.47 4.37 -7.19
CA ASP A 84 1.17 5.33 -6.12
C ASP A 84 1.56 4.82 -4.70
N ARG A 85 2.69 4.12 -4.55
CA ARG A 85 3.15 3.61 -3.25
C ARG A 85 4.29 4.42 -2.70
#